data_AF-A0A3N5QC81-F1
#
_entry.id   AF-A0A3N5QC81-F1
#
_cell.length_a   1.000
_cell.length_b   1.000
_cell.length_c   1.000
_cell.angle_alpha   90.00
_cell.angle_beta   90.00
_cell.angle_gamma   90.00
#
_symmetry.space_group_name_H-M   'P 1'
#
loop_
_entity.id
_entity.type
_entity.pdbx_description
1 polymer ?
#
loop_
_entity_poly.entity_id
_entity_poly.type
_entity_poly.pdbx_seq_one_letter_code
_entity_poly.pdbx_strand_id
1 'polypeptide(L)'
;MSALLKKGSEYASGIISEKLPGGMVYHNIEHTKEVVETAKEIGINSGLTEDEMEVLLFAAWFHDTGITEIYNNHEEKSAQIAK
;
A
#
# COMPACT_ATOMS: atom_id res chain seq x y z
N MET A 1 11.07 -4.38 -10.58
CA MET A 1 9.76 -3.72 -10.37
C MET A 1 9.11 -3.54 -11.73
N SER A 2 7.95 -4.15 -11.94
CA SER A 2 7.26 -4.08 -13.23
C SER A 2 6.75 -2.66 -13.50
N ALA A 3 6.42 -2.37 -14.76
CA ALA A 3 5.77 -1.11 -15.13
C ALA A 3 4.38 -0.96 -14.48
N LEU A 4 3.68 -2.07 -14.22
CA LEU A 4 2.37 -2.06 -13.58
C LEU A 4 2.48 -1.73 -12.10
N LEU A 5 3.40 -2.38 -11.38
CA LEU A 5 3.66 -2.12 -9.97
C LEU A 5 4.09 -0.68 -9.73
N LYS A 6 4.93 -0.13 -10.62
CA LYS A 6 5.29 1.29 -10.57
C LYS A 6 4.04 2.19 -10.63
N LYS A 7 3.18 2.00 -11.64
CA LYS A 7 1.93 2.77 -11.78
C LYS A 7 0.99 2.58 -10.58
N GLY A 8 0.88 1.35 -10.07
CA GLY A 8 0.07 1.05 -8.89
C GLY A 8 0.57 1.77 -7.64
N SER A 9 1.89 1.78 -7.42
CA SER A 9 2.49 2.50 -6.28
C SER A 9 2.29 4.01 -6.37
N GLU A 10 2.43 4.60 -7.56
CA GLU A 10 2.16 6.02 -7.81
C GLU A 10 0.68 6.37 -7.55
N TYR A 11 -0.24 5.50 -7.99
CA TYR A 11 -1.66 5.66 -7.73
C TYR A 11 -2.01 5.59 -6.23
N ALA A 12 -1.55 4.56 -5.54
CA ALA A 12 -1.81 4.36 -4.11
C ALA A 12 -1.20 5.48 -3.25
N SER A 13 0.06 5.84 -3.53
CA SER A 13 0.72 6.96 -2.83
C SER A 13 0.06 8.30 -3.09
N GLY A 14 -0.48 8.52 -4.30
CA GLY A 14 -1.28 9.70 -4.63
C GLY A 14 -2.55 9.80 -3.80
N ILE A 15 -3.29 8.69 -3.64
CA ILE A 15 -4.49 8.65 -2.77
C ILE A 15 -4.14 9.12 -1.36
N ILE A 16 -3.12 8.53 -0.74
CA ILE A 16 -2.73 8.85 0.64
C ILE A 16 -2.20 10.29 0.74
N SER A 17 -1.37 10.73 -0.20
CA SER A 17 -0.73 12.05 -0.11
C SER A 17 -1.71 13.20 -0.40
N GLU A 18 -2.72 12.99 -1.23
CA GLU A 18 -3.65 14.05 -1.65
C GLU A 18 -4.93 14.11 -0.80
N LYS A 19 -5.41 12.97 -0.30
CA LYS A 19 -6.73 12.86 0.33
C LYS A 19 -6.69 12.64 1.83
N LEU A 20 -5.54 12.34 2.42
CA LEU A 20 -5.44 12.10 3.86
C LEU A 20 -5.71 13.41 4.63
N PRO A 21 -6.65 13.41 5.60
CA PRO A 21 -6.89 14.57 6.43
C PRO A 21 -5.63 15.01 7.20
N GLY A 22 -5.45 16.32 7.36
CA GLY A 22 -4.36 16.86 8.16
C GLY A 22 -4.43 16.38 9.63
N GLY A 23 -3.27 16.14 10.24
CA GLY A 23 -3.16 15.67 11.63
C GLY A 23 -3.07 14.16 11.81
N MET A 24 -3.14 13.38 10.72
CA MET A 24 -2.91 11.93 10.73
C MET A 24 -1.42 11.61 10.90
N VAL A 25 -1.05 11.05 12.05
CA VAL A 25 0.37 10.78 12.40
C VAL A 25 0.82 9.34 12.15
N TYR A 26 -0.09 8.40 11.90
CA TYR A 26 0.22 6.97 11.74
C TYR A 26 -0.09 6.44 10.34
N HIS A 27 -1.36 6.24 9.99
CA HIS A 27 -1.81 5.79 8.66
C HIS A 27 -1.56 6.86 7.58
N ASN A 28 -0.28 7.11 7.30
CA ASN A 28 0.22 8.13 6.38
C ASN A 28 1.18 7.49 5.37
N ILE A 29 1.68 8.33 4.46
CA ILE A 29 2.53 7.86 3.36
C ILE A 29 3.86 7.26 3.83
N GLU A 30 4.39 7.71 4.98
CA GLU A 30 5.63 7.17 5.51
C GLU A 30 5.43 5.76 6.06
N HIS A 31 4.36 5.56 6.83
CA HIS A 31 3.97 4.22 7.29
C HIS A 31 3.78 3.24 6.12
N THR A 32 3.13 3.69 5.04
CA THR A 32 2.93 2.84 3.85
C THR A 32 4.26 2.46 3.18
N LYS A 33 5.26 3.33 3.18
CA LYS A 33 6.59 3.00 2.64
C LYS A 33 7.34 2.01 3.53
N GLU A 34 7.28 2.18 4.86
CA GLU A 34 7.89 1.26 5.84
C GLU A 34 7.28 -0.15 5.72
N VAL A 35 5.95 -0.22 5.75
CA VAL A 35 5.07 -1.04 4.92
C VAL A 35 5.74 -1.95 3.88
N VAL A 36 5.82 -1.36 2.69
CA VAL A 36 6.32 -1.91 1.44
C VAL A 36 7.76 -2.41 1.56
N GLU A 37 8.65 -1.67 2.21
CA GLU A 37 10.05 -2.07 2.33
C GLU A 37 10.21 -3.31 3.21
N THR A 38 9.51 -3.34 4.35
CA THR A 38 9.52 -4.49 5.27
C THR A 38 8.88 -5.71 4.61
N ALA A 39 7.75 -5.54 3.92
CA ALA A 39 7.10 -6.62 3.18
C ALA A 39 8.02 -7.21 2.11
N LYS A 40 8.74 -6.36 1.37
CA LYS A 40 9.73 -6.77 0.38
C LYS A 40 10.88 -7.57 1.01
N GLU A 41 11.43 -7.10 2.12
CA GLU A 41 12.50 -7.81 2.84
C GLU A 41 12.03 -9.20 3.31
N ILE A 42 10.86 -9.27 3.96
CA ILE A 42 10.28 -10.54 4.42
C ILE A 42 10.02 -11.47 3.23
N GLY A 43 9.47 -10.94 2.14
CA GLY A 43 9.16 -11.72 0.95
C GLY A 43 10.40 -12.33 0.29
N ILE A 44 11.51 -11.58 0.21
CA ILE A 44 12.80 -12.07 -0.30
C ILE A 44 13.31 -13.19 0.61
N ASN A 45 13.30 -12.98 1.93
CA ASN A 45 13.78 -13.97 2.90
C ASN A 45 12.87 -15.20 3.02
N SER A 46 11.61 -15.09 2.58
CA SER A 46 10.64 -16.20 2.51
C SER A 46 10.73 -17.00 1.21
N GLY A 47 11.55 -16.56 0.26
CA GLY A 47 11.71 -17.24 -1.03
C GLY A 47 10.54 -17.10 -1.98
N LEU A 48 9.79 -15.98 -1.89
CA LEU A 48 8.71 -15.68 -2.84
C LEU A 48 9.26 -15.57 -4.27
N THR A 49 8.49 -16.06 -5.22
CA THR A 49 8.72 -15.85 -6.65
C THR A 49 8.50 -14.38 -7.03
N GLU A 50 8.94 -14.00 -8.24
CA GLU A 50 8.73 -12.63 -8.74
C GLU A 50 7.24 -12.25 -8.82
N ASP A 51 6.38 -13.19 -9.24
CA ASP A 51 4.94 -12.98 -9.35
C ASP A 51 4.30 -12.80 -7.95
N GLU A 52 4.68 -13.63 -6.98
CA GLU A 52 4.17 -13.52 -5.61
C GLU A 52 4.66 -12.23 -4.92
N MET A 53 5.92 -11.85 -5.17
CA MET A 53 6.49 -10.59 -4.69
C MET A 53 5.72 -9.41 -5.27
N GLU A 54 5.36 -9.45 -6.56
CA GLU A 54 4.57 -8.41 -7.18
C GLU A 54 3.19 -8.27 -6.52
N VAL A 55 2.48 -9.38 -6.28
CA VAL A 55 1.19 -9.39 -5.56
C VAL A 55 1.34 -8.84 -4.14
N LEU A 56 2.37 -9.26 -3.41
CA LEU A 56 2.65 -8.77 -2.05
C LEU A 56 2.88 -7.26 -2.04
N LEU A 57 3.66 -6.74 -2.98
CA LEU A 57 3.95 -5.31 -3.06
C LEU A 57 2.72 -4.49 -3.45
N PHE A 58 1.84 -5.01 -4.33
CA PHE A 58 0.54 -4.38 -4.56
C PHE A 58 -0.29 -4.31 -3.28
N ALA A 59 -0.41 -5.42 -2.55
CA ALA A 59 -1.16 -5.44 -1.30
C ALA A 59 -0.60 -4.42 -0.29
N ALA A 60 0.73 -4.36 -0.13
CA ALA A 60 1.39 -3.44 0.78
C ALA A 60 1.17 -1.96 0.41
N TRP A 61 1.20 -1.60 -0.88
CA TRP A 61 0.91 -0.23 -1.31
C TRP A 61 -0.53 0.19 -1.06
N PHE A 62 -1.49 -0.73 -1.19
CA PHE A 62 -2.90 -0.40 -1.14
C PHE A 62 -3.56 -0.55 0.24
N HIS A 63 -2.93 -1.27 1.18
CA HIS A 63 -3.56 -1.72 2.44
C HIS A 63 -4.25 -0.61 3.24
N ASP A 64 -3.71 0.61 3.20
CA ASP A 64 -4.19 1.77 3.98
C ASP A 64 -4.90 2.83 3.14
N THR A 65 -5.07 2.65 1.83
CA THR A 65 -5.69 3.68 0.96
C THR A 65 -7.10 4.09 1.39
N GLY A 66 -7.86 3.17 1.99
CA GLY A 66 -9.21 3.40 2.52
C GLY A 66 -9.28 4.37 3.69
N ILE A 67 -8.17 4.64 4.39
CA ILE A 67 -8.12 5.56 5.53
C ILE A 67 -8.51 6.99 5.12
N THR A 68 -8.34 7.29 3.83
CA THR A 68 -8.70 8.58 3.24
C THR A 68 -10.20 8.79 3.09
N GLU A 69 -11.01 7.72 3.19
CA GLU A 69 -12.47 7.78 3.08
C GLU A 69 -13.18 7.46 4.41
N ILE A 70 -12.67 6.52 5.19
CA ILE A 70 -13.26 6.12 6.47
C ILE A 70 -12.16 5.68 7.42
N TYR A 71 -12.30 5.95 8.72
CA TYR A 71 -11.33 5.48 9.72
C TYR A 71 -11.61 4.03 10.15
N ASN A 72 -12.84 3.75 10.59
CA ASN A 72 -13.26 2.39 10.95
C ASN A 72 -13.54 1.59 9.68
N ASN A 73 -13.04 0.35 9.57
CA ASN A 73 -13.19 -0.51 8.39
C ASN A 73 -12.50 0.06 7.13
N HIS A 74 -11.41 0.81 7.32
CA HIS A 74 -10.60 1.30 6.22
C HIS A 74 -9.96 0.17 5.42
N GLU A 75 -9.70 -0.98 6.05
CA GLU A 75 -9.12 -2.17 5.42
C GLU A 75 -10.04 -2.75 4.32
N GLU A 76 -11.34 -2.92 4.61
CA GLU A 76 -12.31 -3.34 3.59
C GLU A 76 -12.43 -2.31 2.48
N LYS A 77 -12.33 -1.03 2.83
CA LYS A 77 -12.38 0.06 1.85
C LYS A 77 -11.13 0.08 0.96
N SER A 78 -9.94 -0.14 1.52
CA SER A 78 -8.69 -0.32 0.80
C SER A 78 -8.78 -1.48 -0.21
N ALA A 79 -9.34 -2.62 0.23
CA ALA A 79 -9.55 -3.76 -0.66
C ALA A 79 -10.53 -3.46 -1.80
N GLN A 80 -11.53 -2.59 -1.59
CA GLN A 80 -12.42 -2.12 -2.66
C GLN A 80 -11.71 -1.18 -3.63
N ILE A 81 -10.81 -0.32 -3.15
CA ILE A 81 -10.01 0.59 -3.97
C ILE A 81 -9.03 -0.18 -4.85
N ALA A 82 -8.52 -1.31 -4.37
CA ALA A 82 -7.53 -2.15 -5.07
C ALA A 82 -8.12 -3.11 -6.14
N LYS A 83 -9.45 -3.14 -6.33
CA LYS A 83 -10.14 -3.98 -7.33
C LYS A 83 -10.08 -3.39 -8.74
#